data_AF-A0A7W8JVD5-F1
#
_entry.id   AF-A0A7W8JVD5-F1
#
_cell.length_a   1.000
_cell.length_b   1.000
_cell.length_c   1.000
_cell.angle_alpha   90.00
_cell.angle_beta   90.00
_cell.angle_gamma   90.00
#
_symmetry.space_group_name_H-M   'P 1'
#
loop_
_entity.id
_entity.type
_entity.pdbx_description
1 polymer ?
#
loop_
_entity_poly.entity_id
_entity_poly.type
_entity_poly.pdbx_seq_one_letter_code
_entity_poly.pdbx_strand_id
1 'polypeptide(L)'
;MMYVRLLALALLIQPVATATSADPISGSWQGLLDGFYPLEATLTLKGNKVTGVTHFAKMDFPLTGTFDTKKNIVTYTFKWVDGKTATVNLKLGGNTLSGTYQVHTASKDNTMSMTRVSLVTGTTANAAGKAGPYVMTGMVRDEKGKPIAGVQVFADHTAYYNMNALGTTDAQGRYRIALAHQPGTWAAGAYLRQSFGGEPVEVRLSPDDDTAFDGSLGAVRNFTYKASDAPSGKVYTSIAHSNVELDYDSLEFTFTPDGPNAAGTTAPFTRKFVFGSGVQNVPLGGYRVSATQVLNGVRQQLLLSSRSQKEASTSVRAAFTHDTHYGETLELFLSNP
;
A
#
# COMPACT_ATOMS: atom_id res chain seq x y z
N MET A 1 10.70 39.74 -70.67
CA MET A 1 11.41 39.83 -69.37
C MET A 1 10.36 39.84 -68.26
N MET A 2 10.05 38.67 -67.69
CA MET A 2 9.14 38.52 -66.56
C MET A 2 9.96 38.25 -65.30
N TYR A 3 9.87 39.14 -64.31
CA TYR A 3 10.48 38.94 -62.99
C TYR A 3 9.47 38.26 -62.06
N VAL A 4 9.81 37.06 -61.61
CA VAL A 4 9.11 36.32 -60.54
C VAL A 4 9.68 36.78 -59.20
N ARG A 5 8.84 37.33 -58.31
CA ARG A 5 9.19 37.61 -56.91
C ARG A 5 9.02 36.34 -56.08
N LEU A 6 10.12 35.83 -55.52
CA LEU A 6 10.12 34.76 -54.52
C LEU A 6 9.75 35.35 -53.14
N LEU A 7 8.78 34.72 -52.47
CA LEU A 7 8.43 34.97 -51.07
C LEU A 7 9.38 34.13 -50.19
N ALA A 8 10.19 34.78 -49.36
CA ALA A 8 11.06 34.08 -48.40
C ALA A 8 10.29 33.83 -47.09
N LEU A 9 10.14 32.56 -46.72
CA LEU A 9 9.54 32.13 -45.46
C LEU A 9 10.65 32.05 -44.40
N ALA A 10 10.64 32.95 -43.42
CA ALA A 10 11.55 32.92 -42.27
C ALA A 10 11.07 31.88 -41.25
N LEU A 11 11.81 30.78 -41.10
CA LEU A 11 11.58 29.76 -40.07
C LEU A 11 12.23 30.24 -38.76
N LEU A 12 11.42 30.57 -37.75
CA LEU A 12 11.90 30.78 -36.38
C LEU A 12 12.39 29.45 -35.80
N ILE A 13 13.70 29.29 -35.67
CA ILE A 13 14.31 28.20 -34.91
C ILE A 13 14.20 28.57 -33.42
N GLN A 14 13.30 27.90 -32.70
CA GLN A 14 13.32 27.94 -31.23
C GLN A 14 14.47 27.07 -30.72
N PRO A 15 15.21 27.51 -29.68
CA PRO A 15 16.23 26.67 -29.07
C PRO A 15 15.56 25.49 -28.37
N VAL A 16 15.94 24.28 -28.77
CA VAL A 16 15.57 23.02 -28.12
C VAL A 16 16.13 23.07 -26.70
N ALA A 17 15.24 23.01 -25.70
CA ALA A 17 15.61 22.87 -24.31
C ALA A 17 16.49 21.62 -24.14
N THR A 18 17.73 21.79 -23.70
CA THR A 18 18.63 20.70 -23.34
C THR A 18 18.01 19.88 -22.22
N ALA A 19 17.75 18.60 -22.50
CA ALA A 19 17.27 17.64 -21.52
C ALA A 19 18.17 17.66 -20.28
N THR A 20 17.57 17.94 -19.12
CA THR A 20 18.19 17.79 -17.81
C THR A 20 18.76 16.38 -17.67
N SER A 21 20.02 16.27 -17.23
CA SER A 21 20.72 15.00 -17.01
C SER A 21 19.84 14.03 -16.22
N ALA A 22 19.67 12.81 -16.73
CA ALA A 22 18.98 11.73 -16.02
C ALA A 22 19.52 11.64 -14.59
N ASP A 23 18.61 11.64 -13.61
CA ASP A 23 18.95 11.58 -12.19
C ASP A 23 19.80 10.33 -11.89
N PRO A 24 21.10 10.47 -11.62
CA PRO A 24 22.02 9.35 -11.57
C PRO A 24 21.95 8.58 -10.25
N ILE A 25 21.21 9.05 -9.23
CA ILE A 25 21.23 8.48 -7.87
C ILE A 25 19.82 8.24 -7.30
N SER A 26 18.82 9.07 -7.62
CA SER A 26 17.49 8.90 -7.03
C SER A 26 16.88 7.55 -7.36
N GLY A 27 16.21 6.94 -6.39
CA GLY A 27 15.56 5.65 -6.54
C GLY A 27 15.80 4.75 -5.34
N SER A 28 15.28 3.52 -5.45
CA SER A 28 15.46 2.48 -4.45
C SER A 28 16.71 1.65 -4.77
N TRP A 29 17.37 1.20 -3.72
CA TRP A 29 18.64 0.48 -3.75
C TRP A 29 18.55 -0.68 -2.74
N GLN A 30 19.09 -1.84 -3.11
CA GLN A 30 19.16 -2.99 -2.22
C GLN A 30 20.57 -3.57 -2.26
N GLY A 31 21.06 -4.04 -1.12
CA GLY A 31 22.36 -4.68 -1.06
C GLY A 31 22.80 -5.10 0.31
N LEU A 32 24.10 -5.03 0.55
CA LEU A 32 24.75 -5.62 1.71
C LEU A 32 25.67 -4.62 2.40
N LEU A 33 25.59 -4.61 3.71
CA LEU A 33 26.51 -3.99 4.64
C LEU A 33 27.44 -5.09 5.19
N ASP A 34 28.74 -4.84 5.11
CA ASP A 34 29.82 -5.80 5.39
C ASP A 34 29.75 -7.12 4.59
N GLY A 35 28.98 -7.15 3.50
CA GLY A 35 28.80 -8.33 2.66
C GLY A 35 27.83 -9.36 3.22
N PHE A 36 27.17 -9.11 4.35
CA PHE A 36 26.23 -10.07 4.95
C PHE A 36 24.98 -9.47 5.59
N TYR A 37 24.98 -8.20 6.01
CA TYR A 37 23.78 -7.56 6.53
C TYR A 37 22.94 -6.99 5.39
N PRO A 38 21.70 -7.47 5.17
CA PRO A 38 20.83 -6.93 4.14
C PRO A 38 20.47 -5.48 4.47
N LEU A 39 20.48 -4.65 3.44
CA LEU A 39 20.24 -3.23 3.52
C LEU A 39 19.38 -2.79 2.34
N GLU A 40 18.49 -1.84 2.60
CA GLU A 40 17.74 -1.13 1.57
C GLU A 40 17.96 0.37 1.74
N ALA A 41 17.93 1.14 0.65
CA ALA A 41 17.99 2.58 0.72
C ALA A 41 17.09 3.22 -0.33
N THR A 42 16.40 4.29 0.03
CA THR A 42 15.72 5.17 -0.92
C THR A 42 16.44 6.51 -0.92
N LEU A 43 17.02 6.88 -2.07
CA LEU A 43 17.77 8.11 -2.25
C LEU A 43 16.98 9.09 -3.12
N THR A 44 17.12 10.38 -2.86
CA THR A 44 16.59 11.48 -3.66
C THR A 44 17.67 12.53 -3.85
N LEU A 45 17.96 12.87 -5.10
CA LEU A 45 18.91 13.88 -5.52
C LEU A 45 18.16 15.15 -5.93
N LYS A 46 18.51 16.28 -5.33
CA LYS A 46 18.04 17.61 -5.75
C LYS A 46 19.24 18.54 -5.88
N GLY A 47 19.63 18.84 -7.12
CA GLY A 47 20.91 19.48 -7.40
C GLY A 47 22.06 18.54 -7.03
N ASN A 48 22.94 18.97 -6.12
CA ASN A 48 24.00 18.11 -5.55
C ASN A 48 23.62 17.50 -4.20
N LYS A 49 22.46 17.83 -3.63
CA LYS A 49 22.03 17.35 -2.30
C LYS A 49 21.34 16.00 -2.41
N VAL A 50 21.74 15.05 -1.58
CA VAL A 50 21.11 13.74 -1.44
C VAL A 50 20.39 13.66 -0.10
N THR A 51 19.14 13.23 -0.11
CA THR A 51 18.34 12.93 1.09
C THR A 51 17.70 11.55 0.93
N GLY A 52 17.32 10.92 2.03
CA GLY A 52 16.70 9.61 1.94
C GLY A 52 16.53 8.90 3.26
N VAL A 53 16.31 7.60 3.16
CA VAL A 53 16.29 6.66 4.28
C VAL A 53 17.10 5.44 3.89
N THR A 54 17.94 4.98 4.81
CA THR A 54 18.57 3.65 4.77
C THR A 54 17.85 2.76 5.77
N HIS A 55 17.42 1.57 5.35
CA HIS A 55 16.79 0.56 6.18
C HIS A 55 17.72 -0.64 6.35
N PHE A 56 18.03 -1.00 7.60
CA PHE A 56 18.70 -2.26 7.92
C PHE A 56 18.36 -2.66 9.35
N ALA A 57 18.45 -3.95 9.67
CA ALA A 57 18.11 -4.47 11.00
C ALA A 57 16.71 -4.05 11.50
N LYS A 58 15.73 -3.92 10.58
CA LYS A 58 14.35 -3.50 10.85
C LYS A 58 14.22 -2.05 11.37
N MET A 59 15.21 -1.21 11.14
CA MET A 59 15.22 0.20 11.56
C MET A 59 15.47 1.12 10.37
N ASP A 60 14.80 2.27 10.41
CA ASP A 60 14.96 3.34 9.43
C ASP A 60 15.95 4.40 9.92
N PHE A 61 16.88 4.76 9.05
CA PHE A 61 17.92 5.73 9.30
C PHE A 61 17.81 6.86 8.28
N PRO A 62 17.17 7.99 8.64
CA PRO A 62 17.15 9.17 7.79
C PRO A 62 18.57 9.63 7.49
N LEU A 63 18.83 9.92 6.22
CA LEU A 63 20.15 10.32 5.74
C LEU A 63 20.13 11.68 5.05
N THR A 64 21.27 12.36 5.10
CA THR A 64 21.54 13.56 4.30
C THR A 64 22.99 13.56 3.82
N GLY A 65 23.19 14.00 2.60
CA GLY A 65 24.48 13.93 1.92
C GLY A 65 24.55 14.75 0.65
N THR A 66 25.55 14.44 -0.17
CA THR A 66 25.86 15.10 -1.43
C THR A 66 26.29 14.09 -2.49
N PHE A 67 26.04 14.43 -3.76
CA PHE A 67 26.57 13.71 -4.91
C PHE A 67 27.59 14.57 -5.68
N ASP A 68 28.81 14.06 -5.82
CA ASP A 68 29.86 14.64 -6.66
C ASP A 68 29.79 14.01 -8.05
N THR A 69 29.25 14.76 -9.01
CA THR A 69 29.04 14.32 -10.40
C THR A 69 30.35 14.09 -11.16
N LYS A 70 31.47 14.72 -10.77
CA LYS A 70 32.76 14.54 -11.43
C LYS A 70 33.42 13.24 -10.99
N LYS A 71 33.21 12.86 -9.72
CA LYS A 71 33.78 11.64 -9.14
C LYS A 71 32.83 10.45 -9.20
N ASN A 72 31.55 10.68 -9.51
CA ASN A 72 30.46 9.72 -9.35
C ASN A 72 30.42 9.14 -7.93
N ILE A 73 30.57 9.99 -6.93
CA ILE A 73 30.57 9.58 -5.52
C ILE A 73 29.36 10.21 -4.82
N VAL A 74 28.58 9.38 -4.13
CA VAL A 74 27.62 9.82 -3.14
C VAL A 74 28.23 9.69 -1.76
N THR A 75 28.21 10.79 -1.02
CA THR A 75 28.62 10.84 0.39
C THR A 75 27.41 11.22 1.22
N TYR A 76 27.04 10.43 2.22
CA TYR A 76 25.94 10.78 3.13
C TYR A 76 26.22 10.34 4.55
N THR A 77 25.44 10.89 5.48
CA THR A 77 25.52 10.57 6.90
C THR A 77 24.15 10.20 7.44
N PHE A 78 24.13 9.35 8.47
CA PHE A 78 22.94 9.04 9.27
C PHE A 78 23.35 8.75 10.72
N LYS A 79 22.37 8.77 11.63
CA LYS A 79 22.59 8.50 13.06
C LYS A 79 22.41 7.03 13.36
N TRP A 80 23.45 6.37 13.86
CA TRP A 80 23.38 4.99 14.32
C TRP A 80 22.55 4.87 15.61
N VAL A 81 22.20 3.64 16.00
CA VAL A 81 21.35 3.37 17.19
C VAL A 81 21.93 3.90 18.50
N ASP A 82 23.25 4.07 18.59
CA ASP A 82 23.94 4.62 19.75
C ASP A 82 24.16 6.15 19.66
N GLY A 83 23.49 6.81 18.70
CA GLY A 83 23.52 8.26 18.50
C GLY A 83 24.76 8.78 17.77
N LYS A 84 25.75 7.92 17.47
CA LYS A 84 26.91 8.32 16.67
C LYS A 84 26.57 8.47 15.20
N THR A 85 27.36 9.27 14.49
CA THR A 85 27.15 9.54 13.07
C THR A 85 27.93 8.53 12.22
N ALA A 86 27.21 7.74 11.44
CA ALA A 86 27.81 6.96 10.38
C ALA A 86 28.04 7.83 9.13
N THR A 87 29.22 7.70 8.51
CA THR A 87 29.58 8.35 7.25
C THR A 87 29.73 7.31 6.16
N VAL A 88 29.07 7.51 5.04
CA VAL A 88 29.04 6.59 3.90
C VAL A 88 29.63 7.28 2.68
N ASN A 89 30.48 6.58 1.94
CA ASN A 89 31.10 7.03 0.68
C ASN A 89 30.99 5.93 -0.36
N LEU A 90 30.11 6.08 -1.35
CA LEU A 90 29.85 5.07 -2.37
C LEU A 90 30.09 5.65 -3.76
N LYS A 91 30.82 4.88 -4.58
CA LYS A 91 31.02 5.18 -5.99
C LYS A 91 29.90 4.54 -6.81
N LEU A 92 29.32 5.33 -7.71
CA LEU A 92 28.36 4.86 -8.71
C LEU A 92 29.09 4.27 -9.91
N GLY A 93 28.81 3.00 -10.19
CA GLY A 93 29.21 2.28 -11.39
C GLY A 93 28.01 1.62 -12.03
N GLY A 94 27.47 2.21 -13.10
CA GLY A 94 26.24 1.74 -13.73
C GLY A 94 25.06 1.75 -12.75
N ASN A 95 24.52 0.57 -12.45
CA ASN A 95 23.42 0.38 -11.50
C ASN A 95 23.89 -0.03 -10.11
N THR A 96 25.18 0.11 -9.79
CA THR A 96 25.72 -0.31 -8.49
C THR A 96 26.38 0.86 -7.78
N LEU A 97 26.09 0.99 -6.48
CA LEU A 97 26.79 1.85 -5.54
C LEU A 97 27.67 0.97 -4.67
N SER A 98 28.98 1.17 -4.69
CA SER A 98 29.90 0.40 -3.84
C SER A 98 30.97 1.30 -3.23
N GLY A 99 31.36 0.99 -1.99
CA GLY A 99 32.37 1.76 -1.29
C GLY A 99 32.38 1.43 0.19
N THR A 100 32.63 2.44 1.01
CA THR A 100 32.86 2.27 2.44
C THR A 100 31.86 3.00 3.29
N TYR A 101 31.70 2.53 4.52
CA TYR A 101 31.06 3.29 5.57
C TYR A 101 31.87 3.18 6.87
N GLN A 102 31.71 4.18 7.72
CA GLN A 102 32.35 4.25 9.04
C GLN A 102 31.29 4.67 10.05
N VAL A 103 31.07 3.90 11.11
CA VAL A 103 30.11 4.25 12.17
C VAL A 103 30.70 5.34 13.08
N HIS A 104 32.04 5.47 13.13
CA HIS A 104 32.79 6.51 13.87
C HIS A 104 34.03 6.96 13.08
N THR A 105 34.50 8.20 13.27
CA THR A 105 35.72 8.73 12.64
C THR A 105 37.01 7.95 12.95
N ALA A 106 36.98 7.07 13.96
CA ALA A 106 38.08 6.18 14.35
C ALA A 106 37.79 4.69 14.06
N SER A 107 36.64 4.35 13.44
CA SER A 107 36.35 2.96 13.07
C SER A 107 37.06 2.58 11.77
N LYS A 108 37.40 1.29 11.62
CA LYS A 108 37.85 0.75 10.34
C LYS A 108 36.81 1.01 9.24
N ASP A 109 37.29 1.18 8.02
CA ASP A 109 36.42 1.21 6.84
C ASP A 109 35.72 -0.13 6.70
N ASN A 110 34.39 -0.09 6.80
CA ASN A 110 33.52 -1.22 6.56
C ASN A 110 32.98 -1.14 5.13
N THR A 111 32.52 -2.26 4.58
CA THR A 111 32.11 -2.31 3.17
C THR A 111 30.61 -2.14 3.00
N MET A 112 30.21 -1.45 1.93
CA MET A 112 28.81 -1.30 1.58
C MET A 112 28.66 -1.39 0.06
N SER A 113 27.74 -2.23 -0.40
CA SER A 113 27.42 -2.38 -1.81
C SER A 113 25.92 -2.48 -1.99
N MET A 114 25.38 -1.76 -2.97
CA MET A 114 23.97 -1.77 -3.32
C MET A 114 23.79 -1.77 -4.82
N THR A 115 22.77 -2.46 -5.30
CA THR A 115 22.31 -2.39 -6.68
C THR A 115 21.01 -1.62 -6.73
N ARG A 116 20.89 -0.76 -7.73
CA ARG A 116 19.68 -0.01 -8.04
C ARG A 116 18.56 -0.99 -8.29
N VAL A 117 17.49 -0.85 -7.54
CA VAL A 117 16.23 -1.51 -7.85
C VAL A 117 15.71 -0.80 -9.10
N SER A 118 15.81 -1.46 -10.25
CA SER A 118 15.34 -0.90 -11.51
C SER A 118 13.85 -0.57 -11.38
N LEU A 119 13.54 0.72 -11.31
CA LEU A 119 12.24 1.22 -11.70
C LEU A 119 12.10 0.85 -13.16
N VAL A 120 11.31 -0.18 -13.45
CA VAL A 120 10.88 -0.47 -14.82
C VAL A 120 10.04 0.73 -15.21
N THR A 121 10.67 1.70 -15.87
CA THR A 121 10.02 2.87 -16.46
C THR A 121 8.92 2.34 -17.37
N GLY A 122 7.68 2.70 -17.03
CA GLY A 122 6.51 2.22 -17.72
C GLY A 122 6.56 2.60 -19.20
N THR A 123 6.74 1.60 -20.05
CA THR A 123 5.99 1.54 -21.29
C THR A 123 4.65 0.88 -20.99
N THR A 124 3.61 1.59 -21.37
CA THR A 124 2.22 1.12 -21.43
C THR A 124 2.09 -0.24 -22.11
N ALA A 125 1.10 -1.00 -21.63
CA ALA A 125 0.52 -2.22 -22.19
C ALA A 125 1.12 -3.57 -21.71
N ASN A 126 0.26 -4.34 -21.04
CA ASN A 126 0.16 -5.80 -21.05
C ASN A 126 1.39 -6.56 -21.57
N ALA A 127 2.26 -6.96 -20.65
CA ALA A 127 3.08 -8.15 -20.85
C ALA A 127 3.10 -8.93 -19.54
N ALA A 128 2.20 -9.91 -19.43
CA ALA A 128 2.39 -11.04 -18.53
C ALA A 128 3.70 -11.72 -18.96
N GLY A 129 4.81 -11.37 -18.31
CA GLY A 129 6.08 -12.03 -18.53
C GLY A 129 5.92 -13.50 -18.22
N LYS A 130 6.14 -14.37 -19.21
CA LYS A 130 6.02 -15.83 -19.04
C LYS A 130 6.89 -16.25 -17.86
N ALA A 131 6.28 -16.86 -16.85
CA ALA A 131 7.02 -17.40 -15.72
C ALA A 131 7.97 -18.51 -16.20
N GLY A 132 9.14 -18.59 -15.59
CA GLY A 132 10.04 -19.72 -15.80
C GLY A 132 9.55 -20.98 -15.06
N PRO A 133 10.06 -22.18 -15.43
CA PRO A 133 9.83 -23.41 -14.69
C PRO A 133 10.02 -23.23 -13.17
N TYR A 134 9.11 -23.78 -12.38
CA TYR A 134 9.12 -23.73 -10.92
C TYR A 134 9.13 -22.32 -10.34
N VAL A 135 8.53 -21.37 -11.06
CA VAL A 135 8.35 -20.00 -10.59
C VAL A 135 6.90 -19.60 -10.75
N MET A 136 6.31 -19.05 -9.70
CA MET A 136 5.07 -18.29 -9.79
C MET A 136 5.40 -16.79 -9.70
N THR A 137 4.86 -15.99 -10.61
CA THR A 137 5.02 -14.54 -10.60
C THR A 137 3.69 -13.86 -10.77
N GLY A 138 3.63 -12.56 -10.52
CA GLY A 138 2.46 -11.77 -10.86
C GLY A 138 2.44 -10.43 -10.17
N MET A 139 1.27 -9.81 -10.22
CA MET A 139 1.01 -8.51 -9.62
C MET A 139 -0.27 -8.52 -8.79
N VAL A 140 -0.26 -7.74 -7.72
CA VAL A 140 -1.42 -7.47 -6.89
C VAL A 140 -1.78 -6.00 -7.01
N ARG A 141 -3.06 -5.74 -7.32
CA ARG A 141 -3.59 -4.39 -7.55
C ARG A 141 -4.95 -4.21 -6.89
N ASP A 142 -5.37 -2.98 -6.71
CA ASP A 142 -6.79 -2.67 -6.47
C ASP A 142 -7.58 -2.60 -7.79
N GLU A 143 -8.90 -2.46 -7.71
CA GLU A 143 -9.78 -2.30 -8.88
C GLU A 143 -9.46 -1.08 -9.77
N LYS A 144 -8.72 -0.10 -9.24
CA LYS A 144 -8.26 1.07 -10.00
C LYS A 144 -6.90 0.83 -10.66
N GLY A 145 -6.35 -0.37 -10.53
CA GLY A 145 -5.07 -0.77 -11.07
C GLY A 145 -3.87 -0.30 -10.25
N LYS A 146 -4.08 0.31 -9.07
CA LYS A 146 -2.99 0.75 -8.19
C LYS A 146 -2.32 -0.49 -7.58
N PRO A 147 -0.98 -0.59 -7.62
CA PRO A 147 -0.28 -1.70 -7.01
C PRO A 147 -0.43 -1.72 -5.49
N ILE A 148 -0.50 -2.92 -4.90
CA ILE A 148 -0.59 -3.12 -3.45
C ILE A 148 0.64 -3.87 -2.96
N ALA A 149 1.44 -3.18 -2.13
CA ALA A 149 2.65 -3.73 -1.51
C ALA A 149 2.33 -4.51 -0.22
N GLY A 150 3.22 -5.41 0.20
CA GLY A 150 3.10 -6.12 1.47
C GLY A 150 2.03 -7.22 1.49
N VAL A 151 1.46 -7.58 0.35
CA VAL A 151 0.46 -8.65 0.23
C VAL A 151 1.18 -9.98 0.33
N GLN A 152 0.69 -10.87 1.21
CA GLN A 152 1.18 -12.24 1.27
C GLN A 152 0.58 -13.03 0.11
N VAL A 153 1.42 -13.62 -0.72
CA VAL A 153 1.00 -14.49 -1.83
C VAL A 153 1.50 -15.89 -1.53
N PHE A 154 0.71 -16.90 -1.86
CA PHE A 154 1.05 -18.29 -1.62
C PHE A 154 0.74 -19.16 -2.84
N ALA A 155 1.51 -20.23 -2.98
CA ALA A 155 1.24 -21.36 -3.85
C ALA A 155 1.21 -22.63 -2.99
N ASP A 156 0.09 -23.34 -2.99
CA ASP A 156 -0.12 -24.58 -2.24
C ASP A 156 -0.06 -25.77 -3.20
N HIS A 157 0.75 -26.78 -2.87
CA HIS A 157 0.84 -27.99 -3.68
C HIS A 157 -0.46 -28.81 -3.54
N THR A 158 -1.07 -29.20 -4.65
CA THR A 158 -2.40 -29.84 -4.64
C THR A 158 -2.38 -31.28 -4.12
N ALA A 159 -1.21 -31.95 -4.16
CA ALA A 159 -1.07 -33.34 -3.73
C ALA A 159 -0.31 -33.54 -2.40
N TYR A 160 0.42 -32.54 -1.91
CA TYR A 160 1.26 -32.69 -0.72
C TYR A 160 0.76 -31.78 0.39
N TYR A 161 0.34 -32.39 1.50
CA TYR A 161 -0.13 -31.66 2.68
C TYR A 161 0.97 -30.74 3.24
N ASN A 162 0.58 -29.50 3.58
CA ASN A 162 1.47 -28.46 4.13
C ASN A 162 2.73 -28.16 3.27
N MET A 163 2.67 -28.44 1.97
CA MET A 163 3.70 -27.99 1.04
C MET A 163 3.23 -26.69 0.38
N ASN A 164 3.65 -25.57 0.96
CA ASN A 164 3.33 -24.24 0.48
C ASN A 164 4.60 -23.42 0.22
N ALA A 165 4.54 -22.57 -0.80
CA ALA A 165 5.55 -21.58 -1.09
C ALA A 165 4.96 -20.18 -0.88
N LEU A 166 5.66 -19.33 -0.13
CA LEU A 166 5.17 -17.99 0.25
C LEU A 166 6.02 -16.90 -0.41
N GLY A 167 5.39 -15.78 -0.70
CA GLY A 167 6.02 -14.56 -1.16
C GLY A 167 5.29 -13.33 -0.64
N THR A 168 5.90 -12.17 -0.84
CA THR A 168 5.32 -10.89 -0.49
C THR A 168 5.48 -9.92 -1.64
N THR A 169 4.48 -9.08 -1.89
CA THR A 169 4.57 -8.09 -2.96
C THR A 169 5.49 -6.92 -2.60
N ASP A 170 6.25 -6.47 -3.58
CA ASP A 170 7.08 -5.28 -3.50
C ASP A 170 6.25 -3.97 -3.57
N ALA A 171 6.93 -2.83 -3.52
CA ALA A 171 6.30 -1.50 -3.62
C ALA A 171 5.53 -1.28 -4.94
N GLN A 172 5.81 -2.05 -5.98
CA GLN A 172 5.13 -2.03 -7.27
C GLN A 172 4.06 -3.14 -7.38
N GLY A 173 3.73 -3.79 -6.27
CA GLY A 173 2.73 -4.85 -6.18
C GLY A 173 3.16 -6.15 -6.84
N ARG A 174 4.43 -6.31 -7.23
CA ARG A 174 4.93 -7.49 -7.92
C ARG A 174 5.43 -8.51 -6.92
N TYR A 175 5.32 -9.79 -7.27
CA TYR A 175 5.91 -10.85 -6.49
C TYR A 175 6.54 -11.91 -7.38
N ARG A 176 7.46 -12.67 -6.80
CA ARG A 176 8.08 -13.86 -7.39
C ARG A 176 8.26 -14.92 -6.31
N ILE A 177 7.71 -16.09 -6.52
CA ILE A 177 7.77 -17.24 -5.61
C ILE A 177 8.48 -18.38 -6.34
N ALA A 178 9.55 -18.91 -5.74
CA ALA A 178 10.16 -20.14 -6.20
C ALA A 178 9.35 -21.33 -5.65
N LEU A 179 9.05 -22.29 -6.52
CA LEU A 179 8.30 -23.48 -6.18
C LEU A 179 9.27 -24.64 -5.92
N ALA A 180 8.85 -25.58 -5.08
CA ALA A 180 9.61 -26.82 -4.93
C ALA A 180 9.59 -27.59 -6.26
N HIS A 181 10.72 -28.22 -6.61
CA HIS A 181 10.84 -29.04 -7.81
C HIS A 181 10.21 -30.42 -7.60
N GLN A 182 8.90 -30.42 -7.29
CA GLN A 182 8.11 -31.62 -7.07
C GLN A 182 7.12 -31.81 -8.21
N PRO A 183 6.85 -33.06 -8.65
CA PRO A 183 5.80 -33.33 -9.62
C PRO A 183 4.44 -32.98 -9.04
N GLY A 184 3.63 -32.28 -9.83
CA GLY A 184 2.26 -31.96 -9.46
C GLY A 184 1.86 -30.55 -9.83
N THR A 185 0.67 -30.18 -9.36
CA THR A 185 0.10 -28.87 -9.60
C THR A 185 0.06 -28.03 -8.33
N TRP A 186 -0.06 -26.73 -8.52
CA TRP A 186 -0.10 -25.73 -7.45
C TRP A 186 -1.37 -24.88 -7.57
N ALA A 187 -2.02 -24.59 -6.45
CA ALA A 187 -3.10 -23.63 -6.35
C ALA A 187 -2.57 -22.31 -5.77
N ALA A 188 -2.95 -21.17 -6.36
CA ALA A 188 -2.46 -19.87 -5.94
C ALA A 188 -3.49 -19.10 -5.11
N GLY A 189 -3.01 -18.28 -4.19
CA GLY A 189 -3.87 -17.36 -3.44
C GLY A 189 -3.08 -16.18 -2.87
N ALA A 190 -3.81 -15.18 -2.38
CA ALA A 190 -3.21 -14.01 -1.75
C ALA A 190 -4.08 -13.48 -0.62
N TYR A 191 -3.40 -12.98 0.42
CA TYR A 191 -3.99 -12.37 1.61
C TYR A 191 -3.41 -10.98 1.81
N LEU A 192 -4.29 -9.99 1.89
CA LEU A 192 -3.96 -8.64 2.34
C LEU A 192 -4.29 -8.52 3.83
N ARG A 193 -3.27 -8.22 4.64
CA ARG A 193 -3.45 -7.92 6.06
C ARG A 193 -3.58 -6.41 6.24
N GLN A 194 -4.72 -5.99 6.78
CA GLN A 194 -5.00 -4.60 7.13
C GLN A 194 -5.24 -4.51 8.63
N SER A 195 -5.28 -3.29 9.17
CA SER A 195 -5.77 -3.06 10.52
C SER A 195 -6.88 -2.03 10.52
N PHE A 196 -7.98 -2.37 11.21
CA PHE A 196 -9.10 -1.47 11.43
C PHE A 196 -9.39 -1.47 12.94
N GLY A 197 -9.49 -0.28 13.55
CA GLY A 197 -9.73 -0.19 15.00
C GLY A 197 -8.59 -0.75 15.87
N GLY A 198 -7.40 -0.99 15.31
CA GLY A 198 -6.26 -1.58 16.02
C GLY A 198 -6.15 -3.11 15.89
N GLU A 199 -7.16 -3.77 15.35
CA GLU A 199 -7.17 -5.22 15.16
C GLU A 199 -6.74 -5.60 13.74
N PRO A 200 -5.95 -6.68 13.56
CA PRO A 200 -5.56 -7.16 12.24
C PRO A 200 -6.72 -7.92 11.57
N VAL A 201 -7.00 -7.57 10.32
CA VAL A 201 -7.99 -8.26 9.48
C VAL A 201 -7.28 -8.80 8.24
N GLU A 202 -7.53 -10.07 7.93
CA GLU A 202 -6.98 -10.74 6.75
C GLU A 202 -8.05 -10.84 5.66
N VAL A 203 -7.76 -10.32 4.48
CA VAL A 203 -8.67 -10.32 3.34
C VAL A 203 -8.10 -11.16 2.22
N ARG A 204 -8.86 -12.19 1.80
CA ARG A 204 -8.50 -13.00 0.63
C ARG A 204 -8.74 -12.20 -0.64
N LEU A 205 -7.75 -12.17 -1.52
CA LEU A 205 -7.83 -11.45 -2.79
C LEU A 205 -8.36 -12.33 -3.90
N SER A 206 -9.06 -11.73 -4.85
CA SER A 206 -9.57 -12.40 -6.05
C SER A 206 -8.41 -12.66 -7.05
N PRO A 207 -8.11 -13.92 -7.43
CA PRO A 207 -7.20 -14.19 -8.54
C PRO A 207 -7.82 -13.81 -9.89
N ASP A 208 -6.98 -13.53 -10.89
CA ASP A 208 -7.41 -13.44 -12.29
C ASP A 208 -7.64 -14.82 -12.94
N ASP A 209 -6.91 -15.84 -12.47
CA ASP A 209 -7.03 -17.24 -12.83
C ASP A 209 -6.85 -18.11 -11.57
N ASP A 210 -7.92 -18.79 -11.15
CA ASP A 210 -7.94 -19.67 -9.97
C ASP A 210 -7.61 -21.14 -10.28
N THR A 211 -7.30 -21.46 -11.53
CA THR A 211 -6.96 -22.82 -11.94
C THR A 211 -5.60 -23.25 -11.38
N ALA A 212 -5.49 -24.51 -11.00
CA ALA A 212 -4.22 -25.10 -10.61
C ALA A 212 -3.27 -25.18 -11.83
N PHE A 213 -1.97 -25.00 -11.60
CA PHE A 213 -0.97 -24.99 -12.67
C PHE A 213 0.16 -25.99 -12.41
N ASP A 214 0.76 -26.53 -13.48
CA ASP A 214 1.92 -27.42 -13.41
C ASP A 214 3.16 -26.65 -12.94
N GLY A 215 3.75 -27.07 -11.82
CA GLY A 215 4.93 -26.43 -11.27
C GLY A 215 6.11 -26.39 -12.25
N SER A 216 6.26 -27.41 -13.10
CA SER A 216 7.34 -27.48 -14.10
C SER A 216 7.23 -26.46 -15.21
N LEU A 217 6.03 -25.90 -15.44
CA LEU A 217 5.80 -24.84 -16.41
C LEU A 217 5.87 -23.45 -15.78
N GLY A 218 5.64 -23.36 -14.46
CA GLY A 218 5.46 -22.10 -13.77
C GLY A 218 4.12 -21.44 -14.11
N ALA A 219 3.82 -20.31 -13.47
CA ALA A 219 2.61 -19.54 -13.76
C ALA A 219 2.75 -18.05 -13.50
N VAL A 220 1.92 -17.28 -14.21
CA VAL A 220 1.60 -15.90 -13.86
C VAL A 220 0.23 -15.90 -13.19
N ARG A 221 0.13 -15.34 -11.98
CA ARG A 221 -1.12 -15.23 -11.22
C ARG A 221 -1.25 -13.81 -10.69
N ASN A 222 -2.21 -13.04 -11.19
CA ASN A 222 -2.46 -11.70 -10.66
C ASN A 222 -3.61 -11.76 -9.67
N PHE A 223 -3.59 -10.84 -8.70
CA PHE A 223 -4.67 -10.73 -7.73
C PHE A 223 -5.20 -9.32 -7.69
N THR A 224 -6.50 -9.20 -7.48
CA THR A 224 -7.20 -7.92 -7.37
C THR A 224 -7.87 -7.82 -6.01
N TYR A 225 -7.60 -6.73 -5.30
CA TYR A 225 -8.42 -6.31 -4.17
C TYR A 225 -9.67 -5.61 -4.70
N LYS A 226 -10.82 -6.28 -4.57
CA LYS A 226 -12.11 -5.73 -4.96
C LYS A 226 -12.81 -5.09 -3.77
N ALA A 227 -13.50 -3.98 -4.01
CA ALA A 227 -14.34 -3.36 -2.99
C ALA A 227 -15.44 -4.32 -2.50
N SER A 228 -15.90 -5.27 -3.34
CA SER A 228 -16.82 -6.34 -2.95
C SER A 228 -16.22 -7.35 -1.98
N ASP A 229 -14.89 -7.49 -1.97
CA ASP A 229 -14.15 -8.41 -1.11
C ASP A 229 -13.80 -7.73 0.23
N ALA A 230 -14.11 -6.43 0.36
CA ALA A 230 -13.79 -5.65 1.54
C ALA A 230 -14.54 -6.17 2.76
N PRO A 231 -13.84 -6.42 3.88
CA PRO A 231 -14.50 -6.86 5.10
C PRO A 231 -15.50 -5.80 5.56
N SER A 232 -16.63 -6.28 6.08
CA SER A 232 -17.70 -5.44 6.60
C SER A 232 -18.15 -5.96 7.96
N GLY A 233 -18.62 -5.05 8.80
CA GLY A 233 -19.12 -5.37 10.12
C GLY A 233 -20.57 -4.95 10.32
N LYS A 234 -21.08 -5.25 11.50
CA LYS A 234 -22.45 -4.94 11.93
C LYS A 234 -22.46 -3.73 12.86
N VAL A 235 -23.45 -2.86 12.70
CA VAL A 235 -23.66 -1.76 13.64
C VAL A 235 -24.78 -2.12 14.61
N TYR A 236 -24.43 -2.17 15.89
CA TYR A 236 -25.35 -2.35 16.99
C TYR A 236 -25.77 -0.98 17.52
N THR A 237 -27.05 -0.66 17.41
CA THR A 237 -27.57 0.68 17.73
C THR A 237 -28.21 0.77 19.11
N SER A 238 -28.22 -0.33 19.88
CA SER A 238 -28.85 -0.43 21.21
C SER A 238 -30.28 0.13 21.29
N ILE A 239 -30.99 0.18 20.15
CA ILE A 239 -32.28 0.88 20.03
C ILE A 239 -33.35 0.29 20.95
N ALA A 240 -33.36 -1.03 21.14
CA ALA A 240 -34.29 -1.72 22.02
C ALA A 240 -34.20 -1.26 23.49
N HIS A 241 -33.11 -0.60 23.87
CA HIS A 241 -32.87 -0.04 25.19
C HIS A 241 -32.84 1.48 25.19
N SER A 242 -33.27 2.12 24.09
CA SER A 242 -33.37 3.57 23.98
C SER A 242 -34.76 4.05 24.39
N ASN A 243 -34.84 5.21 25.04
CA ASN A 243 -36.10 5.93 25.30
C ASN A 243 -36.46 6.88 24.13
N VAL A 244 -35.98 6.58 22.93
CA VAL A 244 -36.17 7.39 21.73
C VAL A 244 -37.34 6.82 20.94
N GLU A 245 -38.30 7.68 20.59
CA GLU A 245 -39.35 7.30 19.67
C GLU A 245 -38.78 7.25 18.25
N LEU A 246 -38.92 6.10 17.58
CA LEU A 246 -38.28 5.83 16.31
C LEU A 246 -39.28 5.36 15.26
N ASP A 247 -39.11 5.89 14.06
CA ASP A 247 -39.65 5.27 12.85
C ASP A 247 -38.54 4.46 12.17
N TYR A 248 -38.62 3.13 12.32
CA TYR A 248 -37.62 2.21 11.82
C TYR A 248 -37.49 2.22 10.29
N ASP A 249 -38.57 2.54 9.55
CA ASP A 249 -38.60 2.48 8.09
C ASP A 249 -37.91 3.69 7.45
N SER A 250 -37.90 4.82 8.17
CA SER A 250 -37.22 6.06 7.78
C SER A 250 -35.89 6.29 8.49
N LEU A 251 -35.53 5.47 9.48
CA LEU A 251 -34.27 5.56 10.21
C LEU A 251 -33.07 5.22 9.31
N GLU A 252 -32.22 6.22 9.10
CA GLU A 252 -31.04 6.14 8.25
C GLU A 252 -29.81 6.70 8.95
N PHE A 253 -28.69 6.00 8.79
CA PHE A 253 -27.39 6.37 9.31
C PHE A 253 -26.49 6.84 8.17
N THR A 254 -25.79 7.94 8.38
CA THR A 254 -24.76 8.44 7.46
C THR A 254 -23.40 8.19 8.07
N PHE A 255 -22.53 7.54 7.31
CA PHE A 255 -21.16 7.21 7.68
C PHE A 255 -20.21 8.07 6.85
N THR A 256 -19.45 8.93 7.53
CA THR A 256 -18.36 9.69 6.92
C THR A 256 -17.04 9.08 7.38
N PRO A 257 -16.29 8.41 6.49
CA PRO A 257 -15.03 7.80 6.87
C PRO A 257 -14.02 8.82 7.42
N ASP A 258 -13.36 8.52 8.54
CA ASP A 258 -12.26 9.33 9.12
C ASP A 258 -10.92 9.12 8.36
N GLY A 259 -10.93 8.25 7.36
CA GLY A 259 -9.86 7.88 6.44
C GLY A 259 -10.40 6.85 5.43
N PRO A 260 -9.60 6.30 4.51
CA PRO A 260 -10.07 5.23 3.64
C PRO A 260 -10.59 4.05 4.49
N ASN A 261 -11.84 3.65 4.26
CA ASN A 261 -12.39 2.43 4.87
C ASN A 261 -11.83 1.17 4.19
N ALA A 262 -12.30 -0.01 4.60
CA ALA A 262 -11.87 -1.27 4.03
C ALA A 262 -12.02 -1.29 2.50
N ALA A 263 -13.14 -0.82 1.96
CA ALA A 263 -13.35 -0.70 0.52
C ALA A 263 -12.46 0.37 -0.18
N GLY A 264 -11.54 1.02 0.53
CA GLY A 264 -10.61 2.01 0.00
C GLY A 264 -11.27 3.36 -0.32
N THR A 265 -12.48 3.63 0.18
CA THR A 265 -13.22 4.87 -0.08
C THR A 265 -13.19 5.81 1.13
N THR A 266 -13.14 7.11 0.84
CA THR A 266 -13.33 8.20 1.81
C THR A 266 -14.67 8.91 1.61
N ALA A 267 -15.48 8.48 0.64
CA ALA A 267 -16.76 9.10 0.35
C ALA A 267 -17.79 8.73 1.43
N PRO A 268 -18.61 9.69 1.90
CA PRO A 268 -19.74 9.38 2.77
C PRO A 268 -20.74 8.46 2.09
N PHE A 269 -21.39 7.61 2.89
CA PHE A 269 -22.48 6.76 2.42
C PHE A 269 -23.55 6.62 3.48
N THR A 270 -24.76 6.24 3.06
CA THR A 270 -25.87 5.98 3.98
C THR A 270 -26.22 4.50 4.05
N ARG A 271 -26.81 4.10 5.17
CA ARG A 271 -27.43 2.80 5.37
C ARG A 271 -28.69 2.96 6.19
N LYS A 272 -29.76 2.32 5.74
CA LYS A 272 -30.98 2.20 6.53
C LYS A 272 -30.80 1.22 7.67
N PHE A 273 -31.50 1.50 8.77
CA PHE A 273 -31.76 0.48 9.77
C PHE A 273 -32.69 -0.59 9.18
N VAL A 274 -32.46 -1.85 9.54
CA VAL A 274 -33.34 -2.96 9.20
C VAL A 274 -33.82 -3.59 10.50
N PHE A 275 -35.13 -3.60 10.73
CA PHE A 275 -35.70 -4.18 11.94
C PHE A 275 -35.28 -5.65 12.13
N GLY A 276 -34.91 -6.01 13.36
CA GLY A 276 -34.36 -7.34 13.70
C GLY A 276 -32.91 -7.59 13.24
N SER A 277 -32.38 -6.79 12.31
CA SER A 277 -31.03 -6.97 11.74
C SER A 277 -30.06 -5.83 12.04
N GLY A 278 -30.52 -4.66 12.47
CA GLY A 278 -29.65 -3.50 12.69
C GLY A 278 -29.18 -2.86 11.37
N VAL A 279 -28.00 -2.23 11.38
CA VAL A 279 -27.36 -1.71 10.17
C VAL A 279 -26.27 -2.69 9.73
N GLN A 280 -26.41 -3.22 8.52
CA GLN A 280 -25.56 -4.28 7.98
C GLN A 280 -24.63 -3.77 6.87
N ASN A 281 -23.61 -4.57 6.55
CA ASN A 281 -22.72 -4.37 5.39
C ASN A 281 -22.07 -2.98 5.38
N VAL A 282 -21.59 -2.55 6.54
CA VAL A 282 -20.80 -1.33 6.71
C VAL A 282 -19.33 -1.75 6.59
N PRO A 283 -18.58 -1.27 5.58
CA PRO A 283 -17.15 -1.60 5.45
C PRO A 283 -16.41 -1.28 6.75
N LEU A 284 -15.40 -2.08 7.12
CA LEU A 284 -14.63 -1.78 8.33
C LEU A 284 -13.89 -0.44 8.20
N GLY A 285 -13.76 0.28 9.31
CA GLY A 285 -13.15 1.62 9.33
C GLY A 285 -13.48 2.42 10.57
N GLY A 286 -12.89 3.62 10.65
CA GLY A 286 -13.29 4.67 11.59
C GLY A 286 -14.20 5.67 10.91
N TYR A 287 -15.21 6.16 11.62
CA TYR A 287 -16.29 6.97 11.06
C TYR A 287 -16.69 8.12 11.99
N ARG A 288 -17.10 9.22 11.39
CA ARG A 288 -18.13 10.08 11.97
C ARG A 288 -19.49 9.59 11.51
N VAL A 289 -20.37 9.31 12.47
CA VAL A 289 -21.71 8.78 12.22
C VAL A 289 -22.75 9.79 12.66
N SER A 290 -23.76 10.00 11.83
CA SER A 290 -25.00 10.72 12.18
C SER A 290 -26.21 9.87 11.82
N ALA A 291 -27.36 10.15 12.44
CA ALA A 291 -28.61 9.45 12.15
C ALA A 291 -29.78 10.41 11.99
N THR A 292 -30.66 10.10 11.05
CA THR A 292 -31.88 10.86 10.79
C THR A 292 -33.07 9.92 10.65
N GLN A 293 -34.25 10.42 10.97
CA GLN A 293 -35.52 9.74 10.72
C GLN A 293 -36.58 10.72 10.22
N VAL A 294 -37.72 10.20 9.79
CA VAL A 294 -38.94 10.97 9.52
C VAL A 294 -40.02 10.50 10.48
N LEU A 295 -40.23 11.23 11.58
CA LEU A 295 -41.24 10.90 12.57
C LEU A 295 -42.43 11.85 12.42
N ASN A 296 -43.64 11.30 12.29
CA ASN A 296 -44.88 12.08 12.10
C ASN A 296 -44.80 13.09 10.94
N GLY A 297 -44.12 12.72 9.85
CA GLY A 297 -43.92 13.58 8.68
C GLY A 297 -42.82 14.65 8.83
N VAL A 298 -42.12 14.70 9.96
CA VAL A 298 -41.05 15.66 10.22
C VAL A 298 -39.69 14.97 10.20
N ARG A 299 -38.75 15.50 9.40
CA ARG A 299 -37.36 15.01 9.41
C ARG A 299 -36.67 15.46 10.71
N GLN A 300 -36.15 14.50 11.47
CA GLN A 300 -35.49 14.72 12.75
C GLN A 300 -34.04 14.24 12.68
N GLN A 301 -33.14 15.03 13.28
CA GLN A 301 -31.75 14.64 13.55
C GLN A 301 -31.68 14.01 14.93
N LEU A 302 -31.06 12.84 15.04
CA LEU A 302 -30.93 12.13 16.32
C LEU A 302 -29.60 12.44 16.99
N LEU A 303 -29.58 12.39 18.32
CA LEU A 303 -28.34 12.36 19.10
C LEU A 303 -27.86 10.92 19.24
N LEU A 304 -26.57 10.74 18.99
CA LEU A 304 -25.86 9.48 19.11
C LEU A 304 -24.76 9.62 20.15
N SER A 305 -24.38 8.52 20.78
CA SER A 305 -23.09 8.31 21.43
C SER A 305 -22.50 6.99 20.96
N SER A 306 -21.23 6.72 21.27
CA SER A 306 -20.52 5.49 20.91
C SER A 306 -19.58 5.08 22.03
N ARG A 307 -18.93 3.91 21.89
CA ARG A 307 -17.87 3.49 22.83
C ARG A 307 -16.72 4.49 22.91
N SER A 308 -16.35 5.11 21.80
CA SER A 308 -15.25 6.08 21.73
C SER A 308 -15.66 7.51 22.09
N GLN A 309 -16.95 7.83 22.05
CA GLN A 309 -17.47 9.15 22.37
C GLN A 309 -18.76 9.02 23.18
N LYS A 310 -18.64 9.09 24.50
CA LYS A 310 -19.76 8.90 25.44
C LYS A 310 -20.75 10.06 25.45
N GLU A 311 -20.29 11.27 25.16
CA GLU A 311 -21.15 12.45 25.09
C GLU A 311 -22.00 12.41 23.83
N ALA A 312 -23.31 12.58 24.02
CA ALA A 312 -24.28 12.54 22.94
C ALA A 312 -24.13 13.75 22.01
N SER A 313 -24.17 13.53 20.70
CA SER A 313 -24.02 14.56 19.67
C SER A 313 -24.75 14.15 18.39
N THR A 314 -25.08 15.12 17.53
CA THR A 314 -25.68 14.87 16.20
C THR A 314 -24.70 14.19 15.23
N SER A 315 -23.40 14.23 15.55
CA SER A 315 -22.36 13.47 14.87
C SER A 315 -21.33 12.97 15.87
N VAL A 316 -21.05 11.67 15.86
CA VAL A 316 -20.11 11.03 16.80
C VAL A 316 -19.04 10.23 16.10
N ARG A 317 -17.84 10.21 16.68
CA ARG A 317 -16.79 9.28 16.26
C ARG A 317 -17.13 7.87 16.72
N ALA A 318 -17.02 6.91 15.82
CA ALA A 318 -17.17 5.49 16.13
C ALA A 318 -16.21 4.67 15.26
N ALA A 319 -15.78 3.53 15.77
CA ALA A 319 -14.92 2.59 15.06
C ALA A 319 -15.38 1.17 15.33
N PHE A 320 -15.04 0.26 14.42
CA PHE A 320 -15.23 -1.17 14.64
C PHE A 320 -14.29 -1.69 15.72
N THR A 321 -14.81 -2.61 16.53
CA THR A 321 -14.08 -3.40 17.51
C THR A 321 -14.40 -4.87 17.29
N HIS A 322 -13.40 -5.73 17.49
CA HIS A 322 -13.58 -7.17 17.43
C HIS A 322 -14.31 -7.68 18.68
N ASP A 323 -15.37 -8.44 18.49
CA ASP A 323 -16.07 -9.19 19.52
C ASP A 323 -15.99 -10.69 19.18
N THR A 324 -15.61 -11.53 20.15
CA THR A 324 -15.38 -12.96 19.90
C THR A 324 -16.66 -13.74 19.57
N HIS A 325 -17.85 -13.20 19.89
CA HIS A 325 -19.13 -13.83 19.61
C HIS A 325 -19.80 -13.24 18.37
N TYR A 326 -19.64 -11.93 18.14
CA TYR A 326 -20.37 -11.21 17.10
C TYR A 326 -19.52 -10.74 15.92
N GLY A 327 -18.20 -10.96 15.97
CA GLY A 327 -17.25 -10.53 14.96
C GLY A 327 -16.97 -9.03 15.04
N GLU A 328 -16.80 -8.38 13.89
CA GLU A 328 -16.53 -6.96 13.82
C GLU A 328 -17.80 -6.14 14.05
N THR A 329 -17.82 -5.38 15.14
CA THR A 329 -18.99 -4.64 15.60
C THR A 329 -18.69 -3.17 15.81
N LEU A 330 -19.63 -2.30 15.45
CA LEU A 330 -19.60 -0.88 15.78
C LEU A 330 -20.83 -0.56 16.62
N GLU A 331 -20.63 0.03 17.78
CA GLU A 331 -21.73 0.33 18.69
C GLU A 331 -22.10 1.82 18.69
N LEU A 332 -23.39 2.08 18.55
CA LEU A 332 -24.03 3.38 18.67
C LEU A 332 -25.13 3.27 19.74
N PHE A 333 -25.32 4.35 20.49
CA PHE A 333 -26.40 4.46 21.47
C PHE A 333 -27.21 5.70 21.15
N LEU A 334 -28.52 5.54 21.02
CA LEU A 334 -29.44 6.62 20.66
C LEU A 334 -29.98 7.31 21.92
N SER A 335 -30.10 8.62 21.83
CA SER A 335 -30.67 9.48 22.87
C SER A 335 -31.58 10.54 22.26
N ASN A 336 -32.56 11.02 23.03
CA ASN A 336 -33.39 12.14 22.60
C ASN A 336 -32.55 13.44 22.56
N PRO A 337 -32.83 14.35 21.61
CA PRO A 337 -32.24 15.69 21.54
C PRO A 337 -32.37 16.51 22.82
#